data_AF-A0A9D1SEA3-F1
#
_entry.id   AF-A0A9D1SEA3-F1
#
_cell.length_a   1.000
_cell.length_b   1.000
_cell.length_c   1.000
_cell.angle_alpha   90.00
_cell.angle_beta   90.00
_cell.angle_gamma   90.00
#
_symmetry.space_group_name_H-M   'P 1'
#
loop_
_entity.id
_entity.type
_entity.pdbx_description
1 polymer ?
#
loop_
_entity_poly.entity_id
_entity_poly.type
_entity_poly.pdbx_seq_one_letter_code
_entity_poly.pdbx_strand_id
1 'polypeptide(L)' 'MFYEFSTVVPKSTVPSECRNIVIKNVHGSGAKTGIMINGLPEKKLKNIVLENVDLTAREAIVCKNAENVTMKNVILSENG' A
#
# COMPACT_ATOMS: atom_id res chain seq x y z
N MET A 1 -18.37 26.10 42.11
CA MET A 1 -17.15 25.33 41.76
C MET A 1 -17.31 24.90 40.32
N PHE A 2 -16.59 25.56 39.40
CA PHE A 2 -16.69 25.32 37.96
C PHE A 2 -15.64 24.27 37.56
N TYR A 3 -16.05 23.16 36.97
CA TYR A 3 -15.13 22.16 36.38
C TYR A 3 -14.85 22.56 34.93
N GLU A 4 -13.63 22.97 34.65
CA GLU A 4 -13.13 23.13 33.29
C GLU A 4 -12.99 21.74 32.66
N PHE A 5 -13.97 21.34 31.86
CA PHE A 5 -13.78 20.27 30.89
C PHE A 5 -12.71 20.73 29.91
N SER A 6 -11.46 20.32 30.17
CA SER A 6 -10.40 20.37 29.18
C SER A 6 -10.85 19.48 28.03
N THR A 7 -11.32 20.11 26.96
CA THR A 7 -11.61 19.44 25.70
C THR A 7 -10.31 18.77 25.28
N VAL A 8 -10.30 17.44 25.31
CA VAL A 8 -9.28 16.64 24.65
C VAL A 8 -9.30 17.06 23.20
N VAL A 9 -8.39 17.94 22.80
CA VAL A 9 -8.10 18.14 21.38
C VAL A 9 -7.34 16.88 20.97
N PRO A 10 -7.94 15.94 20.20
CA PRO A 10 -7.13 14.89 19.64
C PRO A 10 -6.21 15.56 18.63
N LYS A 11 -4.99 15.90 19.05
CA LYS A 11 -3.94 16.37 18.15
C LYS A 11 -3.40 15.18 17.36
N SER A 12 -4.28 14.48 16.65
CA SER A 12 -3.88 13.52 15.63
C SER A 12 -3.74 14.28 14.31
N THR A 13 -2.85 15.28 14.31
CA THR A 13 -2.22 15.79 13.08
C THR A 13 -1.13 14.81 12.67
N VAL A 14 -1.47 13.51 12.58
CA VAL A 14 -0.60 12.60 11.85
C VAL A 14 -0.80 12.96 10.39
N PRO A 15 0.20 13.50 9.67
CA PRO A 15 0.10 13.51 8.22
C PRO A 15 -0.28 12.09 7.80
N SER A 16 -1.27 11.94 6.93
CA SER A 16 -1.67 10.64 6.37
C SER A 16 -0.50 10.07 5.58
N GLU A 17 0.46 9.49 6.28
CA GLU A 17 1.63 8.85 5.72
C GLU A 17 1.23 7.40 5.50
N CYS A 18 0.91 7.06 4.25
CA CYS A 18 0.68 5.68 3.86
C CYS A 18 2.04 4.96 3.80
N ARG A 19 2.43 4.39 4.95
CA ARG A 19 3.65 3.62 5.12
C ARG A 19 3.36 2.30 5.81
N ASN A 20 4.25 1.32 5.63
CA ASN A 20 4.14 -0.04 6.21
C ASN A 20 2.93 -0.83 5.67
N ILE A 21 2.82 -0.90 4.36
CA ILE A 21 1.77 -1.67 3.68
C ILE A 21 2.27 -3.11 3.52
N VAL A 22 1.60 -4.06 4.17
CA VAL A 22 1.93 -5.48 4.05
C VAL A 22 0.78 -6.20 3.37
N ILE A 23 1.04 -6.74 2.19
CA ILE A 23 0.10 -7.49 1.39
C ILE A 23 0.60 -8.93 1.34
N LYS A 24 -0.18 -9.85 1.87
CA LYS A 24 0.22 -11.26 1.95
C LYS A 24 -0.90 -12.21 1.56
N ASN A 25 -0.54 -13.34 0.94
CA ASN A 25 -1.46 -14.40 0.50
C ASN A 25 -2.56 -13.85 -0.43
N VAL A 26 -2.14 -13.20 -1.51
CA VAL A 26 -3.06 -12.65 -2.52
C VAL A 26 -3.04 -13.55 -3.73
N HIS A 27 -4.21 -14.00 -4.17
CA HIS A 27 -4.35 -14.76 -5.40
C HIS A 27 -5.46 -14.14 -6.26
N GLY A 28 -5.24 -14.06 -7.58
CA GLY A 28 -6.22 -13.48 -8.49
C GLY A 28 -5.83 -13.66 -9.95
N SER A 29 -6.81 -13.93 -10.80
CA SER A 29 -6.58 -14.17 -12.23
C SER A 29 -7.49 -13.32 -13.09
N GLY A 30 -6.98 -12.84 -14.24
CA GLY A 30 -7.75 -12.07 -15.21
C GLY A 30 -7.80 -10.56 -14.94
N ALA A 31 -6.90 -10.03 -14.12
CA ALA A 31 -6.82 -8.59 -13.90
C ALA A 31 -6.11 -7.89 -15.08
N LYS A 32 -6.48 -6.64 -15.37
CA LYS A 32 -5.69 -5.84 -16.32
C LYS A 32 -4.32 -5.49 -15.74
N THR A 33 -4.26 -5.18 -14.45
CA THR A 33 -3.04 -4.87 -13.71
C THR A 33 -3.01 -5.69 -12.43
N GLY A 34 -1.93 -6.44 -12.19
CA GLY A 34 -1.76 -7.30 -11.03
C GLY A 34 -1.55 -6.47 -9.77
N ILE A 35 -0.43 -5.75 -9.71
CA ILE A 35 -0.10 -4.89 -8.55
C ILE A 35 0.06 -3.46 -9.03
N MET A 36 -0.74 -2.53 -8.49
CA MET A 36 -0.64 -1.11 -8.80
C MET A 36 -0.39 -0.31 -7.52
N ILE A 37 0.80 0.27 -7.40
CA ILE A 37 1.22 1.10 -6.28
C ILE A 37 1.39 2.52 -6.80
N ASN A 38 0.47 3.42 -6.44
CA ASN A 38 0.58 4.85 -6.76
C ASN A 38 0.59 5.67 -5.48
N GLY A 39 1.75 6.24 -5.15
CA GLY A 39 1.87 7.21 -4.08
C GLY A 39 1.51 8.62 -4.51
N LEU A 40 1.38 9.50 -3.51
CA LEU A 40 1.22 10.92 -3.75
C LEU A 40 2.59 11.53 -4.10
N PRO A 41 2.64 12.52 -5.02
CA PRO A 41 3.88 13.20 -5.37
C PRO A 41 4.52 13.89 -4.15
N GLU A 42 3.73 14.45 -3.24
CA GLU A 42 4.19 15.08 -2.00
C GLU A 42 4.47 14.08 -0.86
N LYS A 43 3.83 12.90 -0.89
CA LYS A 43 3.98 11.83 0.12
C LYS A 43 4.06 10.47 -0.54
N LYS A 44 5.29 10.05 -0.82
CA LYS A 44 5.58 8.74 -1.38
C LYS A 44 5.16 7.63 -0.43
N LEU A 45 4.67 6.53 -0.99
CA LEU A 45 4.40 5.31 -0.23
C LEU A 45 5.75 4.72 0.23
N LYS A 46 5.89 4.43 1.53
CA LYS A 46 7.13 3.86 2.07
C LYS A 46 6.90 2.50 2.73
N ASN A 47 7.84 1.58 2.61
CA ASN A 47 7.79 0.26 3.23
C ASN A 47 6.57 -0.56 2.76
N ILE A 48 6.63 -1.05 1.53
CA ILE A 48 5.61 -1.98 1.00
C ILE A 48 6.22 -3.38 0.99
N VAL A 49 5.53 -4.35 1.57
CA VAL A 49 5.95 -5.74 1.61
C VAL A 49 4.87 -6.60 0.97
N LEU A 50 5.24 -7.30 -0.09
CA LEU A 50 4.40 -8.25 -0.80
C LEU A 50 4.94 -9.64 -0.50
N GLU A 51 4.12 -10.52 0.08
CA GLU A 51 4.53 -11.88 0.44
C GLU A 51 3.51 -12.92 -0.02
N ASN A 52 3.93 -13.93 -0.77
CA ASN A 52 3.05 -14.99 -1.27
C ASN A 52 1.89 -14.42 -2.11
N VAL A 53 2.24 -13.84 -3.27
CA VAL A 53 1.27 -13.21 -4.18
C VAL A 53 1.30 -13.95 -5.51
N ASP A 54 0.17 -14.46 -5.96
CA ASP A 54 0.02 -15.15 -7.25
C ASP A 54 -1.06 -14.45 -8.07
N LEU A 55 -0.63 -13.65 -9.06
CA LEU A 55 -1.55 -12.84 -9.86
C LEU A 55 -1.33 -13.09 -11.35
N THR A 56 -2.42 -13.29 -12.09
CA THR A 56 -2.38 -13.36 -13.55
C THR A 56 -2.99 -12.08 -14.14
N ALA A 57 -2.17 -11.23 -14.74
CA ALA A 57 -2.58 -9.93 -15.28
C ALA A 57 -1.76 -9.49 -16.49
N ARG A 58 -2.33 -8.63 -17.35
CA ARG A 58 -1.62 -8.05 -18.50
C ARG A 58 -0.46 -7.14 -18.10
N GLU A 59 -0.66 -6.33 -17.06
CA GLU A 59 0.40 -5.54 -16.45
C GLU A 59 0.77 -6.15 -15.10
N ALA A 60 1.94 -6.79 -15.01
CA ALA A 60 2.37 -7.50 -13.81
C ALA A 60 2.46 -6.58 -12.56
N ILE A 61 3.28 -5.53 -12.64
CA ILE A 61 3.41 -4.54 -11.56
C ILE A 61 3.63 -3.12 -12.09
N VAL A 62 2.94 -2.16 -11.50
CA VAL A 62 3.10 -0.73 -11.76
C VAL A 62 3.38 -0.03 -10.44
N CYS A 63 4.56 0.58 -10.30
CA CYS A 63 4.96 1.33 -9.12
C CYS A 63 5.27 2.78 -9.49
N LYS A 64 4.55 3.74 -8.91
CA LYS A 64 4.79 5.17 -9.05
C LYS A 64 4.82 5.82 -7.66
N ASN A 65 5.79 6.70 -7.43
CA ASN A 65 5.95 7.43 -6.16
C ASN A 65 5.97 6.50 -4.93
N ALA A 66 6.67 5.38 -5.02
CA ALA A 66 6.87 4.43 -3.93
C ALA A 66 8.36 4.24 -3.64
N GLU A 67 8.69 4.00 -2.37
CA GLU A 67 10.05 3.86 -1.88
C GLU A 67 10.09 2.66 -0.91
N ASN A 68 11.12 1.82 -1.03
CA ASN A 68 11.28 0.59 -0.26
C ASN A 68 10.14 -0.44 -0.45
N VAL A 69 10.12 -1.09 -1.61
CA VAL A 69 9.20 -2.20 -1.94
C VAL A 69 9.95 -3.53 -1.85
N THR A 70 9.47 -4.42 -1.00
CA THR A 70 9.99 -5.78 -0.80
C THR A 70 8.99 -6.78 -1.37
N MET A 71 9.47 -7.73 -2.17
CA MET A 71 8.66 -8.81 -2.73
C MET A 71 9.26 -10.15 -2.34
N LYS A 72 8.44 -11.04 -1.79
CA LYS A 72 8.82 -12.39 -1.38
C LYS A 72 7.80 -13.38 -1.92
N ASN A 73 8.26 -14.34 -2.71
CA ASN A 73 7.39 -15.36 -3.31
C ASN A 73 6.21 -14.73 -4.10
N VAL A 74 6.53 -13.85 -5.05
CA VAL A 74 5.56 -13.17 -5.91
C VAL A 74 5.63 -13.78 -7.30
N ILE A 75 4.52 -14.37 -7.75
CA ILE A 75 4.34 -15.02 -9.04
C ILE A 75 3.38 -14.14 -9.83
N LEU A 76 3.84 -13.66 -10.98
CA LEU A 76 3.08 -12.80 -11.87
C LEU A 76 3.04 -13.44 -13.25
N SER A 77 1.85 -13.78 -13.72
CA SER A 77 1.65 -14.41 -15.02
C SER A 77 0.98 -13.42 -15.99
N GLU A 78 1.57 -13.23 -17.16
CA GLU A 78 0.97 -12.40 -18.22
C GLU A 78 0.05 -13.26 -19.09
N ASN A 79 -1.17 -12.76 -19.37
CA ASN A 79 -2.07 -13.36 -20.35
C ASN A 79 -2.18 -12.40 -21.55
N GLY A 80 -1.37 -12.68 -22.57
CA GLY A 80 -1.34 -11.97 -23.86
C GLY A 80 -2.54 -12.29 -24.72
#